data_AF-A0A961MTA0-F1
#
_entry.id   AF-A0A961MTA0-F1
#
_cell.length_a   1.000
_cell.length_b   1.000
_cell.length_c   1.000
_cell.angle_alpha   90.00
_cell.angle_beta   90.00
_cell.angle_gamma   90.00
#
_symmetry.space_group_name_H-M   'P 1'
#
loop_
_entity.id
_entity.type
_entity.pdbx_description
1 polymer ?
#
loop_
_entity_poly.entity_id
_entity_poly.type
_entity_poly.pdbx_seq_one_letter_code
_entity_poly.pdbx_strand_id
1 'polypeptide(L)' 'LLARRPQSRFAFGEQPGMAEVYLVPQMFSARRFHVDTSAMPRLNAILAACEELPAFADAHPTKQPDAE' A
#
# COMPACT_ATOMS: atom_id res chain seq x y z
N LEU A 1 6.35 5.43 -13.52
CA LEU A 1 5.96 4.10 -14.04
C LEU A 1 4.44 3.90 -14.02
N LEU A 2 3.80 3.92 -12.84
CA LEU A 2 2.35 3.70 -12.70
C LEU A 2 1.48 4.68 -13.50
N ALA A 3 1.81 5.98 -13.48
CA ALA A 3 1.05 7.00 -14.23
C ALA A 3 0.97 6.76 -15.75
N ARG A 4 1.85 5.90 -16.32
CA ARG A 4 1.87 5.56 -17.74
C ARG A 4 1.19 4.22 -18.06
N ARG A 5 0.68 3.51 -17.04
CA ARG A 5 0.00 2.22 -17.20
C ARG A 5 -1.51 2.38 -17.14
N PRO A 6 -2.29 1.49 -17.79
CA PRO A 6 -3.74 1.45 -17.60
C PRO A 6 -4.14 1.39 -16.12
N GLN A 7 -5.31 1.92 -15.80
CA GLN A 7 -5.93 1.75 -14.49
C GLN A 7 -6.16 0.25 -14.24
N SER A 8 -5.85 -0.21 -13.03
CA SER A 8 -6.09 -1.58 -12.53
C SER A 8 -6.17 -1.51 -11.01
N ARG A 9 -6.65 -2.58 -10.37
CA ARG A 9 -6.79 -2.63 -8.91
C ARG A 9 -5.46 -2.51 -8.18
N PHE A 10 -4.41 -3.14 -8.69
CA PHE A 10 -3.04 -3.10 -8.14
C PHE A 10 -2.05 -2.49 -9.17
N ALA A 11 -0.76 -2.40 -8.83
CA ALA A 11 0.25 -1.75 -9.65
C ALA A 11 0.36 -2.33 -11.07
N PHE A 12 0.20 -3.65 -11.21
CA PHE A 12 0.45 -4.40 -12.44
C PHE A 12 -0.72 -5.29 -12.88
N GLY A 13 -1.91 -5.16 -12.29
CA GLY A 13 -3.10 -5.93 -12.68
C GLY A 13 -4.10 -6.09 -11.55
N GLU A 14 -4.85 -7.19 -11.58
CA GLU A 14 -5.96 -7.47 -10.66
C GLU A 14 -5.56 -8.31 -9.43
N GLN A 15 -4.28 -8.66 -9.32
CA GLN A 15 -3.72 -9.32 -8.14
C GLN A 15 -2.53 -8.52 -7.60
N PRO A 16 -2.34 -8.48 -6.26
CA PRO A 16 -1.17 -7.83 -5.68
C PRO A 16 0.08 -8.65 -6.03
N GLY A 17 1.21 -7.96 -6.11
CA GLY A 17 2.52 -8.57 -6.31
C GLY A 17 3.60 -7.87 -5.52
N MET A 18 4.85 -8.03 -5.95
CA MET A 18 6.01 -7.43 -5.26
C MET A 18 5.90 -5.90 -5.14
N ALA A 19 5.25 -5.22 -6.07
CA ALA A 19 5.07 -3.77 -5.98
C ALA A 19 4.32 -3.36 -4.72
N GLU A 20 3.22 -4.04 -4.39
CA GLU A 20 2.42 -3.80 -3.19
C GLU A 20 3.20 -4.15 -1.92
N VAL A 21 3.97 -5.25 -1.94
CA VAL A 21 4.82 -5.67 -0.81
C VAL A 21 5.80 -4.57 -0.42
N TYR A 22 6.40 -3.87 -1.40
CA TYR A 22 7.28 -2.74 -1.12
C TYR A 22 6.52 -1.43 -0.89
N LEU A 23 5.39 -1.21 -1.55
CA LEU A 23 4.64 0.05 -1.48
C LEU A 23 3.96 0.22 -0.12
N VAL A 24 3.28 -0.80 0.41
CA VAL A 24 2.44 -0.70 1.61
C VAL A 24 3.24 -0.21 2.84
N PRO A 25 4.44 -0.75 3.16
CA PRO A 25 5.25 -0.22 4.28
C PRO A 25 5.69 1.24 4.09
N GLN A 26 5.94 1.66 2.85
CA GLN A 26 6.33 3.04 2.55
C GLN A 26 5.16 4.00 2.73
N MET A 27 3.96 3.59 2.31
CA MET A 27 2.73 4.36 2.52
C MET A 27 2.36 4.45 4.00
N PHE A 28 2.51 3.36 4.75
CA PHE A 28 2.35 3.38 6.20
C PHE A 28 3.33 4.36 6.86
N SER A 29 4.61 4.32 6.47
CA SER A 29 5.64 5.24 6.98
C SER A 29 5.30 6.70 6.63
N ALA A 30 4.86 6.96 5.40
CA ALA A 30 4.39 8.28 4.99
C ALA A 30 3.26 8.79 5.90
N ARG A 31 2.27 7.94 6.20
CA ARG A 31 1.19 8.28 7.14
C ARG A 31 1.71 8.52 8.57
N ARG A 32 2.60 7.65 9.07
CA ARG A 32 3.21 7.76 10.42
C ARG A 32 3.99 9.07 10.60
N PHE A 33 4.65 9.54 9.54
CA PHE A 33 5.46 10.76 9.56
C PHE A 33 4.76 11.98 8.93
N HIS A 34 3.44 11.92 8.75
CA HIS A 34 2.62 13.02 8.24
C HIS A 34 3.06 13.57 6.86
N VAL A 35 3.59 12.70 6.00
CA VAL A 35 3.92 13.04 4.61
C VAL A 35 2.63 13.11 3.79
N ASP A 36 2.41 14.23 3.10
CA ASP A 36 1.25 14.41 2.23
C ASP A 36 1.37 13.53 0.97
N THR A 37 0.38 12.67 0.76
CA THR A 37 0.25 11.78 -0.39
C THR A 37 -0.97 12.09 -1.25
N SER A 38 -1.63 13.23 -1.03
CA SER A 38 -2.82 13.66 -1.77
C SER A 38 -2.60 13.75 -3.29
N ALA A 39 -1.39 14.13 -3.71
CA ALA A 39 -0.98 14.18 -5.12
C ALA A 39 -0.74 12.80 -5.76
N MET A 40 -0.89 11.71 -5.01
CA MET A 40 -0.64 10.33 -5.47
C MET A 40 -1.90 9.44 -5.38
N PRO A 41 -3.05 9.85 -5.97
CA PRO A 41 -4.34 9.19 -5.75
C PRO A 41 -4.34 7.71 -6.15
N ARG A 42 -3.56 7.31 -7.16
CA ARG A 42 -3.44 5.91 -7.55
C ARG A 42 -2.70 5.06 -6.52
N LEU A 43 -1.68 5.60 -5.84
CA LEU A 43 -1.01 4.88 -4.75
C LEU A 43 -1.94 4.71 -3.55
N ASN A 44 -2.72 5.75 -3.23
CA ASN A 44 -3.71 5.69 -2.15
C ASN A 44 -4.81 4.65 -2.44
N ALA A 45 -5.27 4.55 -3.68
CA ALA A 45 -6.24 3.53 -4.09
C ALA A 45 -5.66 2.10 -3.99
N ILE A 46 -4.41 1.90 -4.41
CA ILE A 46 -3.72 0.60 -4.28
C ILE A 46 -3.54 0.22 -2.81
N LEU A 47 -3.15 1.18 -1.95
CA LEU A 47 -3.03 0.96 -0.52
C LEU A 47 -4.35 0.49 0.09
N ALA A 48 -5.46 1.20 -0.19
CA ALA A 48 -6.78 0.82 0.30
C ALA A 48 -7.18 -0.59 -0.16
N ALA A 49 -6.92 -0.94 -1.42
CA ALA A 49 -7.17 -2.29 -1.94
C ALA A 49 -6.30 -3.37 -1.25
N CYS A 50 -5.07 -3.04 -0.84
CA CYS A 50 -4.22 -3.96 -0.09
C CYS A 50 -4.70 -4.13 1.36
N GLU A 51 -5.14 -3.05 2.01
CA GLU A 51 -5.65 -3.09 3.40
C GLU A 51 -6.91 -3.96 3.56
N GLU A 52 -7.67 -4.19 2.48
CA GLU A 52 -8.80 -5.14 2.44
C GLU A 52 -8.36 -6.62 2.51
N LEU A 53 -7.09 -6.92 2.23
CA LEU A 53 -6.59 -8.29 2.16
C LEU A 53 -6.04 -8.72 3.53
N PRO A 54 -6.45 -9.90 4.05
CA PRO A 54 -5.96 -10.41 5.34
C PRO A 54 -4.43 -10.45 5.43
N ALA A 55 -3.74 -10.83 4.35
CA ALA A 55 -2.29 -10.93 4.31
C ALA A 55 -1.57 -9.59 4.65
N PHE A 56 -2.10 -8.45 4.17
CA PHE A 56 -1.53 -7.13 4.49
C PHE A 56 -2.01 -6.63 5.85
N ALA A 57 -3.28 -6.86 6.18
CA ALA A 57 -3.85 -6.48 7.46
C ALA A 57 -3.16 -7.17 8.65
N ASP A 58 -2.77 -8.44 8.51
CA ASP A 58 -2.08 -9.22 9.54
C ASP A 58 -0.59 -8.91 9.61
N ALA A 59 0.00 -8.46 8.50
CA ALA A 59 1.37 -7.94 8.45
C ALA A 59 1.51 -6.50 8.97
N HIS A 60 0.43 -5.87 9.45
CA HIS A 60 0.49 -4.50 9.97
C HIS A 60 1.46 -4.41 11.16
N PRO A 61 2.32 -3.36 11.26
CA PRO A 61 3.33 -3.26 12.31
C PRO A 61 2.79 -3.37 13.74
N THR A 62 1.58 -2.85 14.01
CA THR A 62 0.95 -2.90 15.35
C THR A 62 0.40 -4.28 15.73
N LYS A 63 0.45 -5.27 14.82
CA LYS A 63 0.03 -6.65 15.08
C LYS A 63 1.22 -7.62 15.23
N GLN A 64 2.44 -7.11 15.19
CA GLN A 64 3.63 -7.94 15.31
C GLN A 64 3.99 -8.16 16.80
N PRO A 65 4.63 -9.28 17.16
CA PRO A 65 4.95 -9.60 18.56
C PRO A 65 5.85 -8.58 19.26
N ASP A 66 6.61 -7.82 18.48
CA ASP A 66 7.55 -6.78 18.89
C ASP A 66 6.94 -5.36 18.80
N ALA A 67 5.64 -5.25 18.55
CA ALA A 67 4.94 -3.97 18.62
C ALA A 67 4.93 -3.45 20.07
N GLU A 68 5.44 -2.23 20.27
CA GLU A 68 5.41 -1.50 21.56
C GLU A 68 4.00 -1.05 21.97
#